data_AF-M0ZNK2-F1
#
_entry.id   AF-M0ZNK2-F1
#
_cell.length_a   1.000
_cell.length_b   1.000
_cell.length_c   1.000
_cell.angle_alpha   90.00
_cell.angle_beta   90.00
_cell.angle_gamma   90.00
#
_symmetry.space_group_name_H-M   'P 1'
#
loop_
_entity.id
_entity.type
_entity.pdbx_description
1 polymer ?
#
loop_
_entity_poly.entity_id
_entity_poly.type
_entity_poly.pdbx_seq_one_letter_code
_entity_poly.pdbx_strand_id
1 'polypeptide(L)'
;MNIGITDNRFGDLDIHLQSGGITLIQLFISSCLLSNLNAFGSSLCSQRLPFLEQALAKVNTSDPDVISTIISRFSDIPKLKAESPYHKMKIIDRCFSRRTIEEIISSLENEALNKKDDWISSTIQSLKKASPTSLKISLRSIREGRLQGVGSCLVREYRMVCHVLRGEFSKDFFEGCRALLIDKDKNPKWEPSRLELIRDDDVDRYFSKIDDEDWEDLKLPPRSNLPPYAIAKL
;
A
#
# COMPACT_ATOMS: atom_id res chain seq x y z
N MET A 1 38.23 -7.71 7.56
CA MET A 1 37.08 -8.44 8.15
C MET A 1 35.84 -7.82 7.57
N ASN A 2 35.36 -8.40 6.46
CA ASN A 2 34.23 -7.87 5.68
C ASN A 2 32.93 -8.23 6.39
N ILE A 3 32.16 -7.21 6.77
CA ILE A 3 30.81 -7.37 7.32
C ILE A 3 29.85 -7.21 6.14
N GLY A 4 29.21 -8.32 5.77
CA GLY A 4 28.31 -8.41 4.62
C GLY A 4 27.08 -7.54 4.77
N ILE A 5 26.77 -6.83 3.68
CA ILE A 5 25.54 -6.07 3.48
C ILE A 5 24.40 -7.07 3.21
N THR A 6 23.54 -7.29 4.19
CA THR A 6 22.21 -7.87 4.00
C THR A 6 21.22 -7.18 4.93
N ASP A 7 20.79 -5.98 4.57
CA ASP A 7 19.55 -5.42 5.12
C ASP A 7 18.69 -4.91 3.97
N ASN A 8 17.87 -5.81 3.44
CA ASN A 8 16.87 -5.55 2.40
C ASN A 8 15.47 -5.75 3.01
N ARG A 9 15.27 -5.21 4.22
CA ARG A 9 14.01 -5.29 4.98
C ARG A 9 13.24 -3.99 4.84
N PHE A 10 12.16 -4.01 4.06
CA PHE A 10 10.97 -3.12 4.18
C PHE A 10 11.21 -1.61 4.44
N GLY A 11 12.37 -1.08 4.08
CA GLY A 11 12.74 0.32 4.26
C GLY A 11 12.59 1.05 2.94
N ASP A 12 11.39 1.55 2.69
CA ASP A 12 11.09 2.76 1.90
C ASP A 12 9.62 2.71 1.48
N LEU A 13 8.74 2.99 2.43
CA LEU A 13 7.38 3.41 2.13
C LEU A 13 7.07 4.69 2.90
N ASP A 14 7.88 5.71 2.64
CA ASP A 14 7.54 7.09 2.96
C ASP A 14 6.99 7.71 1.67
N ILE A 15 5.68 7.57 1.46
CA ILE A 15 4.99 8.25 0.36
C ILE A 15 4.00 9.23 0.99
N HIS A 16 4.44 10.48 1.07
CA HIS A 16 3.56 11.64 1.08
C HIS A 16 2.57 11.54 -0.09
N LEU A 17 1.29 11.34 0.21
CA LEU A 17 0.19 11.52 -0.73
C LEU A 17 -0.54 12.82 -0.42
N GLN A 18 0.06 13.94 -0.83
CA GLN A 18 -0.70 15.12 -1.21
C GLN A 18 -0.89 15.12 -2.72
N SER A 19 -2.14 15.34 -3.14
CA SER A 19 -2.60 15.78 -4.47
C SER A 19 -2.30 14.87 -5.69
N GLY A 20 -3.37 14.30 -6.25
CA GLY A 20 -3.39 13.69 -7.59
C GLY A 20 -4.16 12.38 -7.60
N GLY A 21 -5.31 12.36 -8.28
CA GLY A 21 -6.22 11.22 -8.29
C GLY A 21 -5.59 9.94 -8.85
N ILE A 22 -5.75 8.84 -8.11
CA ILE A 22 -5.79 7.39 -8.49
C ILE A 22 -5.91 6.52 -7.21
N THR A 23 -6.09 7.14 -6.04
CA THR A 23 -5.80 6.51 -4.75
C THR A 23 -6.93 5.70 -4.13
N LEU A 24 -8.12 5.55 -4.71
CA LEU A 24 -9.23 4.90 -3.99
C LEU A 24 -9.06 3.38 -3.80
N ILE A 25 -8.50 2.64 -4.78
CA ILE A 25 -8.29 1.19 -4.67
C ILE A 25 -7.03 0.89 -3.84
N GLN A 26 -5.95 1.66 -4.07
CA GLN A 26 -4.72 1.54 -3.29
C GLN A 26 -4.94 1.95 -1.83
N LEU A 27 -5.69 3.02 -1.54
CA LEU A 27 -6.02 3.43 -0.17
C LEU A 27 -6.98 2.47 0.51
N PHE A 28 -7.83 1.73 -0.19
CA PHE A 28 -8.71 0.76 0.46
C PHE A 28 -7.95 -0.48 0.93
N ILE A 29 -6.89 -0.86 0.21
CA ILE A 29 -6.11 -2.08 0.48
C ILE A 29 -4.79 -1.76 1.21
N SER A 30 -4.31 -0.52 1.14
CA SER A 30 -3.30 0.07 2.04
C SER A 30 -3.89 0.64 3.33
N SER A 31 -5.12 1.15 3.40
CA SER A 31 -5.92 0.94 4.62
C SER A 31 -6.08 -0.57 4.80
N CYS A 32 -6.64 -1.20 5.82
CA CYS A 32 -6.55 -2.67 6.00
C CYS A 32 -5.11 -3.24 6.19
N LEU A 33 -4.13 -3.05 5.27
CA LEU A 33 -2.74 -3.52 5.41
C LEU A 33 -1.79 -2.51 6.11
N LEU A 34 -1.80 -1.22 5.72
CA LEU A 34 -0.96 -0.14 6.29
C LEU A 34 -1.65 0.67 7.39
N SER A 35 -2.97 0.56 7.59
CA SER A 35 -3.62 1.16 8.78
C SER A 35 -3.08 0.62 10.11
N ASN A 36 -2.20 -0.39 10.06
CA ASN A 36 -1.46 -0.97 11.18
C ASN A 36 0.06 -0.68 11.18
N LEU A 37 0.60 0.06 10.21
CA LEU A 37 2.05 0.27 10.02
C LEU A 37 2.48 1.75 10.02
N ASN A 38 1.69 2.64 10.63
CA ASN A 38 2.14 4.00 10.92
C ASN A 38 3.14 4.00 12.09
N ALA A 39 4.40 3.68 11.82
CA ALA A 39 5.48 3.77 12.81
C ALA A 39 6.87 4.11 12.27
N PHE A 40 7.02 4.52 11.00
CA PHE A 40 8.35 4.74 10.40
C PHE A 40 8.70 6.18 10.03
N GLY A 41 7.82 7.14 10.29
CA GLY A 41 8.13 8.56 10.17
C GLY A 41 8.49 9.19 11.52
N SER A 42 9.39 10.16 11.50
CA SER A 42 9.52 11.15 12.58
C SER A 42 8.13 11.67 12.97
N SER A 43 7.72 11.51 14.22
CA SER A 43 6.40 11.95 14.66
C SER A 43 6.44 13.45 14.93
N LEU A 44 5.69 14.22 14.16
CA LEU A 44 5.60 15.67 14.36
C LEU A 44 4.37 16.02 15.18
N CYS A 45 4.56 16.70 16.32
CA CYS A 45 3.44 17.27 17.05
C CYS A 45 2.78 18.38 16.21
N SER A 46 1.45 18.34 16.05
CA SER A 46 0.70 19.33 15.26
C SER A 46 0.97 20.78 15.70
N GLN A 47 1.22 21.01 16.99
CA GLN A 47 1.58 22.32 17.53
C GLN A 47 2.92 22.87 17.00
N ARG A 48 3.81 22.01 16.51
CA ARG A 48 5.13 22.37 15.98
C ARG A 48 5.11 22.63 14.46
N LEU A 49 4.03 22.30 13.76
CA LEU A 49 3.88 22.50 12.31
C LEU A 49 4.10 23.95 11.88
N PRO A 50 3.47 24.97 12.51
CA PRO A 50 3.65 26.36 12.06
C PRO A 50 5.12 26.83 12.17
N PHE A 51 5.85 26.33 13.17
CA PHE A 51 7.26 26.66 13.36
C PHE A 51 8.16 25.95 12.35
N LEU A 52 7.84 24.71 11.98
CA LEU A 52 8.52 23.97 10.93
C LEU A 52 8.34 24.67 9.57
N GLU A 53 7.11 25.04 9.22
CA GLU A 53 6.81 25.78 7.99
C GLU A 53 7.61 27.08 7.91
N GLN A 54 7.63 27.85 9.01
CA GLN A 54 8.42 29.07 9.08
C GLN A 54 9.92 28.82 8.94
N ALA A 55 10.45 27.73 9.51
CA ALA A 55 11.85 27.36 9.39
C ALA A 55 12.23 26.94 7.96
N LEU A 56 11.37 26.17 7.30
CA LEU A 56 11.57 25.77 5.90
C LEU A 56 11.47 26.96 4.94
N ALA A 57 10.51 27.87 5.15
CA ALA A 57 10.34 29.06 4.32
C ALA A 57 11.55 30.02 4.37
N LYS A 58 12.31 30.02 5.48
CA LYS A 58 13.52 30.84 5.63
C LYS A 58 14.74 30.28 4.91
N VAL A 59 14.71 29.01 4.51
CA VAL A 59 15.85 28.33 3.92
C VAL A 59 15.70 28.29 2.41
N ASN A 60 16.59 28.99 1.70
CA ASN A 60 16.62 29.02 0.25
C ASN A 60 17.61 27.98 -0.30
N THR A 61 17.40 26.70 0.01
CA THR A 61 18.21 25.59 -0.51
C THR A 61 17.33 24.46 -1.03
N SER A 62 17.83 23.73 -2.02
CA SER A 62 17.24 22.48 -2.50
C SER A 62 18.00 21.26 -1.99
N ASP A 63 18.95 21.44 -1.06
CA ASP A 63 19.74 20.38 -0.46
C ASP A 63 18.88 19.50 0.47
N PRO A 64 18.67 18.20 0.14
CA PRO A 64 17.86 17.30 0.95
C PRO A 64 18.40 17.10 2.37
N ASP A 65 19.71 17.17 2.58
CA ASP A 65 20.31 16.93 3.90
C ASP A 65 20.05 18.10 4.86
N VAL A 66 20.07 19.32 4.33
CA VAL A 66 19.70 20.53 5.09
C VAL A 66 18.22 20.50 5.43
N ILE A 67 17.35 20.13 4.48
CA ILE A 67 15.91 20.01 4.71
C ILE A 67 15.62 18.93 5.76
N SER A 68 16.24 17.75 5.64
CA SER A 68 16.12 16.65 6.61
C SER A 68 16.57 17.07 8.02
N THR A 69 17.64 17.84 8.11
CA THR A 69 18.12 18.39 9.39
C THR A 69 17.11 19.37 10.02
N ILE A 70 16.41 20.16 9.22
CA ILE A 70 15.36 21.05 9.73
C ILE A 70 14.19 20.23 10.24
N ILE A 71 13.70 19.28 9.45
CA ILE A 71 12.57 18.42 9.82
C ILE A 71 12.87 17.66 11.12
N SER A 72 14.07 17.09 11.26
CA SER A 72 14.45 16.32 12.45
C SER A 72 14.47 17.17 13.74
N ARG A 73 14.77 18.47 13.67
CA ARG A 73 14.72 19.37 14.84
C ARG A 73 13.31 19.55 15.39
N PHE A 74 12.30 19.53 14.52
CA PHE A 74 10.90 19.68 14.90
C PHE A 74 10.20 18.35 15.21
N SER A 75 10.92 17.25 14.99
CA SER A 75 10.42 15.89 15.14
C SER A 75 10.61 15.36 16.55
N ASP A 76 9.64 14.56 16.99
CA ASP A 76 9.73 13.78 18.23
C ASP A 76 9.96 12.30 17.89
N ILE A 77 10.68 11.60 18.77
CA ILE A 77 10.80 10.13 18.68
C ILE A 77 9.41 9.56 19.01
N PRO A 78 8.77 8.81 18.09
CA PRO A 78 7.47 8.24 18.35
C PRO A 78 7.55 7.26 19.52
N LYS A 79 6.72 7.50 20.56
CA LYS A 79 6.54 6.53 21.63
C LYS A 79 5.67 5.39 21.12
N LEU A 80 6.29 4.23 20.88
CA LEU A 80 5.56 3.03 20.48
C LEU A 80 4.60 2.62 21.62
N LYS A 81 3.32 2.50 21.30
CA LYS A 81 2.33 1.94 22.22
C LYS A 81 2.62 0.46 22.42
N ALA A 82 2.35 -0.07 23.61
CA ALA A 82 2.55 -1.49 23.94
C ALA A 82 1.75 -2.43 23.01
N GLU A 83 0.60 -1.98 22.51
CA GLU A 83 -0.25 -2.71 21.56
C GLU A 83 0.11 -2.45 20.10
N SER A 84 1.21 -1.75 19.83
CA SER A 84 1.64 -1.44 18.46
C SER A 84 1.87 -2.74 17.66
N PRO A 85 1.36 -2.82 16.42
CA PRO A 85 1.65 -3.92 15.51
C PRO A 85 3.15 -4.12 15.27
N TYR A 86 3.99 -3.12 15.58
CA TYR A 86 5.45 -3.25 15.56
C TYR A 86 5.95 -4.43 16.39
N HIS A 87 5.35 -4.67 17.57
CA HIS A 87 5.71 -5.83 18.41
C HIS A 87 5.28 -7.18 17.81
N LYS A 88 4.45 -7.15 16.76
CA LYS A 88 3.94 -8.31 16.03
C LYS A 88 4.64 -8.51 14.68
N MET A 89 5.70 -7.76 14.37
CA MET A 89 6.37 -7.81 13.06
C MET A 89 6.77 -9.23 12.66
N LYS A 90 7.28 -10.05 13.59
CA LYS A 90 7.62 -11.45 13.32
C LYS A 90 6.43 -12.29 12.84
N ILE A 91 5.24 -12.03 13.38
CA ILE A 91 3.99 -12.71 12.98
C ILE A 91 3.53 -12.16 11.63
N ILE A 92 3.58 -10.84 11.44
CA ILE A 92 3.24 -10.18 10.19
C ILE A 92 4.11 -10.73 9.05
N ASP A 93 5.43 -10.70 9.20
CA ASP A 93 6.38 -11.20 8.21
C ASP A 93 6.11 -12.68 7.88
N ARG A 94 5.91 -13.52 8.91
CA ARG A 94 5.63 -14.94 8.72
C ARG A 94 4.34 -15.18 7.95
N CYS A 95 3.24 -14.55 8.35
CA CYS A 95 1.94 -14.80 7.75
C CYS A 95 1.76 -14.14 6.37
N PHE A 96 2.27 -12.93 6.18
CA PHE A 96 2.13 -12.19 4.91
C PHE A 96 3.23 -12.51 3.88
N SER A 97 4.25 -13.32 4.25
CA SER A 97 5.23 -13.86 3.29
C SER A 97 4.69 -14.99 2.41
N ARG A 98 3.51 -15.54 2.73
CA ARG A 98 2.85 -16.60 1.95
C ARG A 98 2.54 -16.14 0.54
N ARG A 99 2.31 -17.09 -0.39
CA ARG A 99 2.15 -16.85 -1.84
C ARG A 99 0.72 -16.59 -2.28
N THR A 100 -0.31 -16.94 -1.51
CA THR A 100 -1.70 -16.63 -1.90
C THR A 100 -2.46 -16.00 -0.73
N ILE A 101 -3.59 -15.35 -1.02
CA ILE A 101 -4.45 -14.79 0.05
C ILE A 101 -4.99 -15.92 0.93
N GLU A 102 -5.33 -17.05 0.32
CA GLU A 102 -5.78 -18.27 0.98
C GLU A 102 -4.73 -18.76 1.98
N GLU A 103 -3.46 -18.82 1.57
CA GLU A 103 -2.35 -19.19 2.47
C GLU A 103 -2.10 -18.15 3.56
N ILE A 104 -2.24 -16.85 3.27
CA ILE A 104 -2.09 -15.77 4.27
C ILE A 104 -3.16 -15.92 5.35
N ILE A 105 -4.43 -16.08 4.96
CA ILE A 105 -5.56 -16.27 5.88
C ILE A 105 -5.35 -17.54 6.70
N SER A 106 -5.01 -18.66 6.06
CA SER A 106 -4.75 -19.92 6.76
C SER A 106 -3.58 -19.79 7.75
N SER A 107 -2.51 -19.09 7.37
CA SER A 107 -1.38 -18.83 8.27
C SER A 107 -1.81 -18.00 9.49
N LEU A 108 -2.62 -16.95 9.29
CA LEU A 108 -3.16 -16.13 10.40
C LEU A 108 -4.09 -16.94 11.31
N GLU A 109 -4.95 -17.79 10.74
CA GLU A 109 -5.84 -18.67 11.51
C GLU A 109 -5.05 -19.64 12.39
N ASN A 110 -3.98 -20.24 11.86
CA ASN A 110 -3.08 -21.09 12.64
C ASN A 110 -2.39 -20.33 13.78
N GLU A 111 -2.00 -19.07 13.60
CA GLU A 111 -1.47 -18.25 14.69
C GLU A 111 -2.51 -17.98 15.77
N ALA A 112 -3.76 -17.73 15.37
CA ALA A 112 -4.87 -17.47 16.29
C ALA A 112 -5.19 -18.68 17.19
N LEU A 113 -4.89 -19.91 16.75
CA LEU A 113 -5.02 -21.12 17.57
C LEU A 113 -3.99 -21.18 18.72
N ASN A 114 -2.77 -20.72 18.46
CA ASN A 114 -1.67 -20.79 19.44
C ASN A 114 -1.77 -19.70 20.50
N LYS A 115 -2.27 -18.52 20.13
CA LYS A 115 -2.36 -17.37 21.02
C LYS A 115 -3.59 -16.55 20.69
N LYS A 116 -4.48 -16.37 21.68
CA LYS A 116 -5.60 -15.44 21.57
C LYS A 116 -5.05 -14.01 21.46
N ASP A 117 -5.24 -13.41 20.30
CA ASP A 117 -4.77 -12.07 19.97
C ASP A 117 -5.84 -11.35 19.16
N ASP A 118 -6.33 -10.24 19.71
CA ASP A 118 -7.44 -9.48 19.11
C ASP A 118 -7.04 -8.86 17.76
N TRP A 119 -5.76 -8.51 17.59
CA TRP A 119 -5.24 -7.98 16.33
C TRP A 119 -5.29 -9.04 15.22
N ILE A 120 -4.90 -10.28 15.51
CA ILE A 120 -4.93 -11.37 14.53
C ILE A 120 -6.38 -11.66 14.14
N SER A 121 -7.27 -11.76 15.14
CA SER A 121 -8.69 -12.04 14.92
C SER A 121 -9.37 -10.93 14.09
N SER A 122 -9.09 -9.67 14.41
CA SER A 122 -9.59 -8.51 13.65
C SER A 122 -9.04 -8.47 12.22
N THR A 123 -7.78 -8.84 12.02
CA THR A 123 -7.14 -8.90 10.70
C THR A 123 -7.80 -9.97 9.83
N ILE A 124 -8.02 -11.18 10.36
CA ILE A 124 -8.71 -12.26 9.63
C ILE A 124 -10.13 -11.82 9.23
N GLN A 125 -10.88 -11.21 10.16
CA GLN A 125 -12.22 -10.72 9.88
C GLN A 125 -12.23 -9.62 8.80
N SER A 126 -11.25 -8.73 8.84
CA SER A 126 -11.10 -7.66 7.84
C SER A 126 -10.82 -8.23 6.46
N LEU A 127 -9.90 -9.19 6.36
CA LEU A 127 -9.61 -9.89 5.10
C LEU A 127 -10.86 -10.64 4.58
N LYS A 128 -11.59 -11.35 5.44
CA LYS A 128 -12.80 -12.08 5.02
C LYS A 128 -13.97 -11.18 4.60
N LYS A 129 -14.00 -9.92 5.05
CA LYS A 129 -15.02 -8.94 4.66
C LYS A 129 -14.66 -8.16 3.40
N ALA A 130 -13.39 -8.16 2.99
CA ALA A 130 -12.94 -7.46 1.79
C ALA A 130 -13.34 -8.20 0.51
N SER A 131 -13.34 -7.49 -0.61
CA SER A 131 -13.55 -8.08 -1.95
C SER A 131 -12.46 -9.13 -2.24
N PRO A 132 -12.82 -10.38 -2.55
CA PRO A 132 -11.85 -11.42 -2.89
C PRO A 132 -10.99 -11.05 -4.10
N THR A 133 -11.60 -10.42 -5.11
CA THR A 133 -10.91 -9.92 -6.30
C THR A 133 -9.86 -8.88 -5.94
N SER A 134 -10.26 -7.89 -5.13
CA SER A 134 -9.39 -6.82 -4.66
C SER A 134 -8.17 -7.36 -3.90
N LEU A 135 -8.38 -8.35 -3.02
CA LEU A 135 -7.29 -8.98 -2.28
C LEU A 135 -6.25 -9.64 -3.21
N LYS A 136 -6.70 -10.40 -4.21
CA LYS A 136 -5.79 -11.10 -5.14
C LYS A 136 -5.00 -10.14 -6.02
N ILE A 137 -5.66 -9.15 -6.63
CA ILE A 137 -4.99 -8.17 -7.50
C ILE A 137 -3.97 -7.33 -6.70
N SER A 138 -4.28 -6.95 -5.45
CA SER A 138 -3.34 -6.18 -4.64
C SER A 138 -2.15 -6.97 -4.17
N LEU A 139 -2.33 -8.24 -3.77
CA LEU A 139 -1.21 -9.09 -3.40
C LEU A 139 -0.23 -9.23 -4.56
N ARG A 140 -0.74 -9.40 -5.78
CA ARG A 140 0.08 -9.43 -6.99
C ARG A 140 0.77 -8.09 -7.24
N SER A 141 0.04 -6.97 -7.23
CA SER A 141 0.61 -5.64 -7.48
C SER A 141 1.74 -5.32 -6.49
N ILE A 142 1.54 -5.60 -5.20
CA ILE A 142 2.57 -5.40 -4.16
C ILE A 142 3.81 -6.23 -4.48
N ARG A 143 3.66 -7.51 -4.83
CA ARG A 143 4.82 -8.39 -5.07
C ARG A 143 5.58 -8.05 -6.33
N GLU A 144 4.89 -7.78 -7.42
CA GLU A 144 5.53 -7.36 -8.67
C GLU A 144 6.20 -6.00 -8.49
N GLY A 145 5.59 -5.09 -7.71
CA GLY A 145 6.14 -3.77 -7.43
C GLY A 145 7.47 -3.80 -6.67
N ARG A 146 7.73 -4.82 -5.84
CA ARG A 146 9.02 -4.97 -5.13
C ARG A 146 10.23 -5.11 -6.04
N LEU A 147 10.02 -5.51 -7.29
CA LEU A 147 11.07 -5.77 -8.27
C LEU A 147 11.14 -4.70 -9.37
N GLN A 148 10.37 -3.62 -9.24
CA GLN A 148 10.19 -2.61 -10.29
C GLN A 148 10.45 -1.20 -9.76
N GLY A 149 10.92 -0.33 -10.66
CA GLY A 149 10.98 1.11 -10.40
C GLY A 149 9.57 1.73 -10.32
N VAL A 150 9.46 2.89 -9.66
CA VAL A 150 8.18 3.56 -9.43
C VAL A 150 7.44 3.85 -10.74
N GLY A 151 8.16 4.20 -11.82
CA GLY A 151 7.52 4.50 -13.10
C GLY A 151 6.80 3.28 -13.68
N SER A 152 7.46 2.12 -13.64
CA SER A 152 6.87 0.85 -14.10
C SER A 152 5.68 0.43 -13.24
N CYS A 153 5.76 0.61 -11.92
CA CYS A 153 4.65 0.37 -11.00
C CYS A 153 3.43 1.22 -11.36
N LEU A 154 3.61 2.53 -11.61
CA LEU A 154 2.51 3.43 -11.94
C LEU A 154 1.81 3.03 -13.25
N VAL A 155 2.57 2.64 -14.26
CA VAL A 155 1.99 2.16 -15.53
C VAL A 155 1.18 0.88 -15.31
N ARG A 156 1.71 -0.09 -14.55
CA ARG A 156 0.99 -1.33 -14.20
C ARG A 156 -0.29 -1.04 -13.42
N GLU A 157 -0.20 -0.21 -12.39
CA GLU A 157 -1.33 0.14 -11.53
C GLU A 157 -2.41 0.91 -12.28
N TYR A 158 -2.01 1.78 -13.21
CA TYR A 158 -2.94 2.46 -14.10
C TYR A 158 -3.77 1.45 -14.92
N ARG A 159 -3.13 0.46 -15.56
CA ARG A 159 -3.85 -0.61 -16.30
C ARG A 159 -4.82 -1.36 -15.40
N MET A 160 -4.35 -1.77 -14.22
CA MET A 160 -5.16 -2.48 -13.24
C MET A 160 -6.39 -1.67 -12.83
N VAL A 161 -6.24 -0.38 -12.54
CA VAL A 161 -7.36 0.50 -12.18
C VAL A 161 -8.33 0.67 -13.35
N CYS A 162 -7.84 0.81 -14.59
CA CYS A 162 -8.71 0.88 -15.77
C CYS A 162 -9.58 -0.38 -15.91
N HIS A 163 -9.01 -1.58 -15.74
CA HIS A 163 -9.78 -2.83 -15.74
C HIS A 163 -10.81 -2.88 -14.61
N VAL A 164 -10.45 -2.46 -13.41
CA VAL A 164 -11.38 -2.37 -12.27
C VAL A 164 -12.54 -1.41 -12.57
N LEU A 165 -12.27 -0.26 -13.18
CA LEU A 165 -13.28 0.74 -13.50
C LEU A 165 -14.18 0.33 -14.67
N ARG A 166 -13.67 -0.41 -15.65
CA ARG A 166 -14.50 -1.01 -16.70
C ARG A 166 -15.45 -2.08 -16.15
N GLY A 167 -15.07 -2.73 -15.05
CA GLY A 167 -15.93 -3.67 -14.34
C GLY A 167 -16.27 -4.94 -15.13
N GLU A 168 -15.41 -5.32 -16.09
CA GLU A 168 -15.62 -6.46 -16.99
C GLU A 168 -15.61 -7.80 -16.26
N PHE A 169 -14.76 -7.95 -15.24
CA PHE A 169 -14.63 -9.18 -14.46
C PHE A 169 -15.35 -9.12 -13.11
N SER A 170 -15.43 -7.94 -12.51
CA SER A 170 -16.07 -7.74 -11.22
C SER A 170 -16.56 -6.29 -11.08
N LYS A 171 -17.74 -6.13 -10.47
CA LYS A 171 -18.32 -4.83 -10.14
C LYS A 171 -18.04 -4.41 -8.69
N ASP A 172 -17.11 -5.10 -8.02
CA ASP A 172 -16.80 -4.91 -6.61
C ASP A 172 -16.40 -3.47 -6.26
N PHE A 173 -15.76 -2.73 -7.18
CA PHE A 173 -15.46 -1.32 -6.93
C PHE A 173 -16.74 -0.49 -6.72
N PHE A 174 -17.70 -0.63 -7.63
CA PHE A 174 -18.98 0.07 -7.55
C PHE A 174 -19.81 -0.38 -6.35
N GLU A 175 -19.82 -1.70 -6.08
CA GLU A 175 -20.52 -2.25 -4.92
C GLU A 175 -19.90 -1.78 -3.60
N GLY A 176 -18.58 -1.69 -3.52
CA GLY A 176 -17.87 -1.17 -2.36
C GLY A 176 -18.18 0.30 -2.13
N CYS A 177 -18.19 1.12 -3.20
CA CYS A 177 -18.63 2.51 -3.14
C CYS A 177 -20.09 2.63 -2.68
N ARG A 178 -20.99 1.80 -3.21
CA ARG A 178 -22.39 1.77 -2.80
C ARG A 178 -22.51 1.47 -1.30
N ALA A 179 -21.92 0.36 -0.85
CA ALA A 179 -22.03 -0.12 0.53
C ALA A 179 -21.41 0.84 1.56
N LEU A 180 -20.30 1.51 1.22
CA LEU A 180 -19.60 2.39 2.16
C LEU A 180 -20.04 3.85 2.10
N LEU A 181 -20.28 4.39 0.90
CA LEU A 181 -20.42 5.84 0.69
C LEU A 181 -21.84 6.26 0.34
N ILE A 182 -22.57 5.45 -0.43
CA ILE A 182 -23.91 5.78 -0.91
C ILE A 182 -24.95 5.32 0.10
N ASP A 183 -25.14 4.00 0.22
CA ASP A 183 -26.16 3.40 1.08
C ASP A 183 -25.67 3.29 2.53
N LYS A 184 -24.34 3.25 2.72
CA LYS A 184 -23.68 3.18 4.04
C LYS A 184 -24.12 1.98 4.88
N ASP A 185 -24.58 0.91 4.24
CA ASP A 185 -25.02 -0.32 4.89
C ASP A 185 -23.85 -1.15 5.45
N LYS A 186 -22.60 -0.87 5.02
CA LYS A 186 -21.39 -1.64 5.35
C LYS A 186 -21.52 -3.14 5.07
N ASN A 187 -22.38 -3.51 4.12
CA ASN A 187 -22.69 -4.88 3.75
C ASN A 187 -22.57 -5.09 2.23
N PRO A 188 -21.34 -4.98 1.68
CA PRO A 188 -21.11 -5.17 0.27
C PRO A 188 -21.35 -6.62 -0.16
N LYS A 189 -21.94 -6.80 -1.34
CA LYS A 189 -22.23 -8.08 -1.97
C LYS A 189 -21.23 -8.35 -3.09
N TRP A 190 -20.07 -8.87 -2.70
CA TRP A 190 -18.98 -9.13 -3.64
C TRP A 190 -19.31 -10.20 -4.67
N GLU A 191 -18.87 -9.98 -5.90
CA GLU A 191 -18.98 -10.91 -7.02
C GLU A 191 -17.66 -10.92 -7.82
N PRO A 192 -16.90 -12.03 -7.81
CA PRO A 192 -17.14 -13.28 -7.08
C PRO A 192 -17.05 -13.16 -5.55
N SER A 193 -17.90 -13.89 -4.83
CA SER A 193 -18.01 -13.78 -3.37
C SER A 193 -16.96 -14.57 -2.57
N ARG A 194 -16.15 -15.39 -3.24
CA ARG A 194 -15.15 -16.26 -2.60
C ARG A 194 -13.83 -16.28 -3.38
N LEU A 195 -12.73 -16.44 -2.65
CA LEU A 195 -11.38 -16.48 -3.22
C LEU A 195 -11.20 -17.65 -4.22
N GLU A 196 -11.82 -18.80 -3.93
CA GLU A 196 -11.68 -20.02 -4.74
C GLU A 196 -12.34 -19.90 -6.12
N LEU A 197 -13.24 -18.92 -6.30
CA LEU A 197 -13.93 -18.67 -7.57
C LEU A 197 -13.12 -17.81 -8.53
N ILE A 198 -11.98 -17.29 -8.09
CA ILE A 198 -11.14 -16.38 -8.86
C ILE A 198 -9.87 -17.14 -9.24
N ARG A 199 -9.72 -17.40 -10.54
CA ARG A 199 -8.57 -18.11 -11.10
C ARG A 199 -7.42 -17.13 -11.35
N ASP A 200 -6.21 -17.67 -11.46
CA ASP A 200 -5.03 -16.87 -11.78
C ASP A 200 -5.18 -16.16 -13.14
N ASP A 201 -5.80 -16.83 -14.12
CA ASP A 201 -6.13 -16.25 -15.43
C ASP A 201 -7.08 -15.03 -15.32
N ASP A 202 -7.99 -15.02 -14.34
CA ASP A 202 -8.88 -13.88 -14.11
C ASP A 202 -8.08 -12.70 -13.53
N VAL A 203 -7.13 -12.99 -12.64
CA VAL A 203 -6.20 -11.99 -12.09
C VAL A 203 -5.27 -11.45 -13.19
N ASP A 204 -4.77 -12.29 -14.09
CA ASP A 204 -3.90 -11.90 -15.21
C ASP A 204 -4.52 -10.82 -16.09
N ARG A 205 -5.82 -10.91 -16.34
CA ARG A 205 -6.55 -9.94 -17.18
C ARG A 205 -6.53 -8.54 -16.59
N TYR A 206 -6.52 -8.38 -15.27
CA TYR A 206 -6.38 -7.06 -14.64
C TYR A 206 -5.02 -6.40 -14.93
N PHE A 207 -4.00 -7.18 -15.30
CA PHE A 207 -2.66 -6.65 -15.60
C PHE A 207 -2.34 -6.65 -17.09
N SER A 208 -3.22 -7.21 -17.92
CA SER A 208 -3.03 -7.24 -19.37
C SER A 208 -3.22 -5.86 -19.98
N LYS A 209 -2.67 -5.68 -21.18
CA LYS A 209 -3.06 -4.55 -22.02
C LYS A 209 -4.57 -4.61 -22.27
N ILE A 210 -5.14 -3.44 -22.43
CA ILE A 210 -6.54 -3.27 -22.79
C ILE A 210 -6.63 -3.42 -24.30
N ASP A 211 -7.56 -4.25 -24.74
CA ASP A 211 -7.81 -4.53 -26.16
C ASP A 211 -8.81 -3.52 -26.72
N ASP A 212 -8.32 -2.30 -26.93
CA ASP A 212 -9.07 -1.16 -27.43
C ASP A 212 -8.12 -0.32 -28.31
N GLU A 213 -8.50 -0.09 -29.56
CA GLU A 213 -7.65 0.56 -30.57
C GLU A 213 -7.27 1.99 -30.17
N ASP A 214 -8.14 2.69 -29.44
CA ASP A 214 -7.93 4.05 -28.97
C ASP A 214 -7.22 4.11 -27.60
N TRP A 215 -6.89 2.95 -27.02
CA TRP A 215 -6.30 2.92 -25.70
C TRP A 215 -4.77 3.07 -25.73
N GLU A 216 -4.29 4.09 -25.01
CA GLU A 216 -2.88 4.29 -24.75
C GLU A 216 -2.54 4.04 -23.28
N ASP A 217 -1.37 3.43 -23.07
CA ASP A 217 -0.78 3.30 -21.76
C ASP A 217 -0.43 4.66 -21.13
N LEU A 218 -0.35 4.70 -19.80
CA LEU A 218 0.12 5.87 -19.07
C LEU A 218 1.54 6.25 -19.53
N LYS A 219 1.67 7.40 -20.19
CA LYS A 219 2.96 7.98 -20.58
C LYS A 219 3.43 8.92 -19.49
N LEU A 220 4.45 8.50 -18.74
CA LEU A 220 5.08 9.37 -17.74
C LEU A 220 5.97 10.40 -18.44
N PRO A 221 5.94 11.68 -18.02
CA PRO A 221 6.79 12.70 -18.62
C PRO A 221 8.27 12.39 -18.37
N PRO A 222 9.15 12.62 -19.36
CA PRO A 222 10.58 12.44 -19.18
C PRO A 222 11.07 13.43 -18.11
N ARG A 223 11.76 12.91 -17.09
CA ARG A 223 12.35 13.75 -16.04
C ARG A 223 13.83 13.99 -16.36
N SER A 224 14.11 15.11 -17.04
CA SER A 224 15.45 15.47 -17.53
C SER A 224 16.40 16.07 -16.48
N ASN A 225 15.91 16.44 -15.29
CA ASN A 225 16.69 17.15 -14.26
C ASN A 225 16.71 16.43 -12.91
N LEU A 226 16.67 15.10 -12.88
CA LEU A 226 16.75 14.38 -11.62
C LEU A 226 18.20 14.15 -11.18
N PRO A 227 18.52 14.39 -9.90
CA PRO A 227 19.81 13.99 -9.36
C PRO A 227 19.95 12.45 -9.42
N PRO A 228 21.18 11.91 -9.52
CA PRO A 228 21.42 10.48 -9.77
C PRO A 228 20.71 9.52 -8.81
N TYR A 229 20.55 9.90 -7.54
CA TYR A 229 19.87 9.09 -6.53
C TYR A 229 18.35 8.92 -6.79
N ALA A 230 17.73 9.87 -7.49
CA ALA A 230 16.31 9.82 -7.83
C ALA A 230 16.04 9.01 -9.12
N ILE A 231 17.05 8.90 -10.00
CA ILE A 231 16.97 8.10 -11.23
C ILE A 231 16.96 6.61 -10.91
N ALA A 232 17.73 6.16 -9.90
CA ALA A 232 17.81 4.76 -9.51
C ALA A 232 16.50 4.17 -8.94
N LYS A 233 15.51 5.02 -8.61
CA LYS A 233 14.21 4.63 -8.03
C LYS A 233 13.03 4.71 -9.03
N LEU A 234 13.26 5.22 -10.25
CA LEU A 234 12.24 5.34 -11.29
C LEU A 234 12.16 4.09 -12.16
#